data_AF-A0A531M5R9-F1
#
_entry.id   AF-A0A531M5R9-F1
#
_cell.length_a   1.000
_cell.length_b   1.000
_cell.length_c   1.000
_cell.angle_alpha   90.00
_cell.angle_beta   90.00
_cell.angle_gamma   90.00
#
_symmetry.space_group_name_H-M   'P 1'
#
loop_
_entity.id
_entity.type
_entity.pdbx_description
1 polymer ?
#
loop_
_entity_poly.entity_id
_entity_poly.type
_entity_poly.pdbx_seq_one_letter_code
_entity_poly.pdbx_strand_id
1 'polypeptide(L)'
;PGLREKIVAADIFILGLPIWLGQPSSVAKRVMERMDAFLDETDDKGRMPAAGKVALVAIVGNEDGAHHCHAECFQALNDVGFTIPANGGVYWVGEAMGDVNYVDLPKTPDKVAEAIEMAASNAAHLAGLLKTKAYVGVEE
;
A
#
# COMPACT_ATOMS: atom_id res chain seq x y z
N PRO A 1 7.67 16.98 -5.65
CA PRO A 1 7.94 17.62 -4.33
C PRO A 1 6.81 17.41 -3.31
N GLY A 2 5.64 18.04 -3.46
CA GLY A 2 4.63 18.05 -2.39
C GLY A 2 4.00 16.70 -1.98
N LEU A 3 3.81 15.75 -2.91
CA LEU A 3 3.33 14.40 -2.55
C LEU A 3 4.40 13.58 -1.82
N ARG A 4 5.66 13.67 -2.26
CA ARG A 4 6.79 12.99 -1.63
C ARG A 4 6.95 13.42 -0.17
N GLU A 5 6.87 14.72 0.09
CA GLU A 5 6.94 15.26 1.46
C GLU A 5 5.87 14.66 2.36
N LYS A 6 4.63 14.54 1.87
CA LYS A 6 3.53 13.89 2.61
C LYS A 6 3.81 12.41 2.87
N ILE A 7 4.35 11.69 1.88
CA ILE A 7 4.69 10.26 2.03
C ILE A 7 5.78 10.08 3.09
N VAL A 8 6.87 10.85 3.01
CA VAL A 8 7.99 10.75 3.96
C VAL A 8 7.59 11.21 5.36
N ALA A 9 6.66 12.15 5.49
CA ALA A 9 6.14 12.59 6.79
C ALA A 9 5.18 11.58 7.45
N ALA A 10 4.58 10.66 6.68
CA ALA A 10 3.63 9.69 7.20
C ALA A 10 4.32 8.52 7.90
N ASP A 11 3.70 8.01 8.98
CA ASP A 11 4.08 6.73 9.60
C ASP A 11 3.44 5.53 8.85
N ILE A 12 2.26 5.76 8.25
CA ILE A 12 1.49 4.78 7.47
C ILE A 12 1.11 5.40 6.13
N PHE A 13 1.46 4.73 5.03
CA PHE A 13 1.08 5.09 3.66
C PHE A 13 0.02 4.11 3.14
N ILE A 14 -1.02 4.61 2.48
CA ILE A 14 -2.07 3.77 1.87
C ILE A 14 -2.15 4.07 0.38
N LEU A 15 -1.82 3.09 -0.46
CA LEU A 15 -1.98 3.18 -1.90
C LEU A 15 -3.38 2.68 -2.29
N GLY A 16 -4.29 3.62 -2.54
CA GLY A 16 -5.62 3.34 -3.07
C GLY A 16 -5.64 3.37 -4.59
N LEU A 17 -6.16 2.32 -5.24
CA LEU A 17 -6.21 2.25 -6.70
C LEU A 17 -7.40 1.44 -7.24
N PRO A 18 -7.90 1.77 -8.46
CA PRO A 18 -8.75 0.87 -9.20
C PRO A 18 -7.93 -0.21 -9.94
N ILE A 19 -8.58 -1.33 -10.25
CA ILE A 19 -8.13 -2.31 -11.24
C ILE A 19 -8.48 -1.80 -12.63
N TRP A 20 -7.52 -1.86 -13.55
CA TRP A 20 -7.74 -1.55 -14.96
C TRP A 20 -7.06 -2.59 -15.84
N LEU A 21 -7.81 -3.28 -16.70
CA LEU A 21 -7.30 -4.38 -17.53
C LEU A 21 -6.57 -5.46 -16.71
N GLY A 22 -7.07 -5.77 -15.51
CA GLY A 22 -6.43 -6.71 -14.58
C GLY A 22 -5.11 -6.22 -13.97
N GLN A 23 -4.80 -4.93 -14.06
CA GLN A 23 -3.54 -4.33 -13.65
C GLN A 23 -3.75 -3.17 -12.67
N PRO A 24 -2.72 -2.79 -11.88
CA PRO A 24 -2.73 -1.53 -11.15
C PRO A 24 -2.95 -0.35 -12.10
N SER A 25 -3.80 0.61 -11.71
CA SER A 25 -4.02 1.82 -12.51
C SER A 25 -2.71 2.53 -12.89
N SER A 26 -2.66 3.15 -14.07
CA SER A 26 -1.48 3.89 -14.54
C SER A 26 -1.11 5.09 -13.64
N VAL A 27 -2.06 5.61 -12.86
CA VAL A 27 -1.78 6.63 -11.85
C VAL A 27 -1.02 6.03 -10.66
N ALA A 28 -1.46 4.86 -10.17
CA ALA A 28 -0.77 4.17 -9.09
C ALA A 28 0.64 3.72 -9.49
N LYS A 29 0.81 3.18 -10.71
CA LYS A 29 2.14 2.83 -11.24
C LYS A 29 3.07 4.04 -11.28
N ARG A 30 2.61 5.19 -11.79
CA ARG A 30 3.40 6.45 -11.79
C ARG A 30 3.77 6.97 -10.41
N VAL A 31 2.95 6.71 -9.38
CA VAL A 31 3.31 7.06 -8.00
C VAL A 31 4.47 6.18 -7.53
N MET A 32 4.39 4.86 -7.74
CA MET A 32 5.43 3.91 -7.38
C MET A 32 6.72 4.13 -8.18
N GLU A 33 6.64 4.36 -9.49
CA GLU A 33 7.78 4.71 -10.36
C GLU A 33 8.52 5.96 -9.88
N ARG A 34 7.83 6.92 -9.26
CA ARG A 34 8.48 8.11 -8.68
C ARG A 34 9.11 7.86 -7.33
N MET A 35 8.68 6.82 -6.62
CA MET A 35 9.33 6.37 -5.38
C MET A 35 10.63 5.61 -5.66
N ASP A 36 10.92 5.24 -6.91
CA ASP A 36 12.22 4.69 -7.33
C ASP A 36 13.40 5.60 -6.91
N ALA A 37 13.17 6.91 -6.82
CA ALA A 37 14.14 7.86 -6.28
C ALA A 37 14.60 7.53 -4.85
N PHE A 38 13.84 6.75 -4.08
CA PHE A 38 14.20 6.34 -2.72
C PHE A 38 15.39 5.37 -2.69
N LEU A 39 15.66 4.68 -3.80
CA LEU A 39 16.73 3.69 -3.89
C LEU A 39 18.12 4.33 -3.69
N ASP A 40 18.29 5.57 -4.15
CA ASP A 40 19.54 6.33 -4.04
C ASP A 40 19.58 7.32 -2.86
N GLU A 41 18.50 7.37 -2.04
CA GLU A 41 18.34 8.33 -0.94
C GLU A 41 18.51 7.65 0.43
N THR A 42 19.49 6.76 0.56
CA THR A 42 19.76 6.04 1.81
C THR A 42 20.44 6.91 2.85
N ASP A 43 20.20 6.60 4.12
CA ASP A 43 21.00 7.15 5.22
C ASP A 43 22.36 6.43 5.37
N ASP A 44 23.14 6.83 6.38
CA ASP A 44 24.45 6.25 6.72
C ASP A 44 24.42 4.77 7.10
N LYS A 45 23.22 4.16 7.15
CA LYS A 45 22.99 2.74 7.44
C LYS A 45 22.31 2.00 6.30
N GLY A 46 22.30 2.58 5.10
CA GLY A 46 21.69 1.98 3.91
C GLY A 46 20.16 1.93 3.95
N ARG A 47 19.50 2.73 4.82
CA ARG A 47 18.04 2.70 4.98
C ARG A 47 17.40 3.76 4.09
N MET A 48 16.49 3.35 3.23
CA MET A 48 15.73 4.23 2.35
C MET A 48 14.77 5.13 3.16
N PRO A 49 14.26 6.24 2.58
CA PRO A 49 13.33 7.15 3.28
C PRO A 49 12.05 6.49 3.82
N ALA A 50 11.63 5.36 3.23
CA ALA A 50 10.48 4.59 3.69
C ALA A 50 10.79 3.55 4.77
N ALA A 51 12.07 3.29 5.07
CA ALA A 51 12.47 2.31 6.07
C ALA A 51 11.91 2.68 7.44
N GLY A 52 11.18 1.74 8.06
CA GLY A 52 10.49 1.96 9.33
C GLY A 52 9.08 2.54 9.19
N LYS A 53 8.57 2.70 7.96
CA LYS A 53 7.18 3.08 7.66
C LYS A 53 6.39 1.88 7.18
N VAL A 54 5.08 1.94 7.37
CA VAL A 54 4.17 0.86 6.98
C VAL A 54 3.39 1.24 5.74
N ALA A 55 3.19 0.29 4.81
CA ALA A 55 2.31 0.50 3.66
C ALA A 55 1.13 -0.49 3.63
N LEU A 56 -0.03 0.02 3.20
CA LEU A 56 -1.23 -0.74 2.86
C LEU A 56 -1.63 -0.49 1.41
N VAL A 57 -2.35 -1.44 0.82
CA VAL A 57 -2.88 -1.29 -0.54
C VAL A 57 -4.37 -1.60 -0.54
N ALA A 58 -5.18 -0.62 -0.95
CA ALA A 58 -6.63 -0.70 -1.02
C ALA A 58 -7.10 -0.69 -2.47
N ILE A 59 -7.83 -1.72 -2.89
CA ILE A 59 -8.19 -1.92 -4.29
C ILE A 59 -9.71 -1.93 -4.47
N VAL A 60 -10.19 -1.30 -5.53
CA VAL A 60 -11.55 -1.49 -6.04
C VAL A 60 -11.50 -1.95 -7.49
N GLY A 61 -12.40 -2.81 -7.91
CA GLY A 61 -12.53 -3.20 -9.31
C GLY A 61 -13.94 -3.67 -9.61
N ASN A 62 -14.39 -3.48 -10.84
CA ASN A 62 -15.69 -4.00 -11.27
C ASN A 62 -15.65 -5.54 -11.37
N GLU A 63 -14.47 -6.10 -11.61
CA GLU A 63 -14.20 -7.53 -11.72
C GLU A 63 -12.76 -7.83 -11.26
N ASP A 64 -12.40 -9.12 -11.25
CA ASP A 64 -11.14 -9.77 -10.89
C ASP A 64 -9.82 -8.99 -11.14
N GLY A 65 -8.79 -9.35 -10.38
CA GLY A 65 -7.43 -8.83 -10.51
C GLY A 65 -6.82 -8.26 -9.22
N ALA A 66 -7.57 -8.28 -8.12
CA ALA A 66 -7.13 -7.66 -6.86
C ALA A 66 -5.83 -8.27 -6.31
N HIS A 67 -5.74 -9.61 -6.27
CA HIS A 67 -4.55 -10.30 -5.77
C HIS A 67 -3.33 -10.09 -6.67
N HIS A 68 -3.52 -10.05 -7.99
CA HIS A 68 -2.45 -9.71 -8.95
C HIS A 68 -1.93 -8.29 -8.72
N CYS A 69 -2.85 -7.33 -8.60
CA CYS A 69 -2.51 -5.94 -8.32
C CYS A 69 -1.83 -5.77 -6.96
N HIS A 70 -2.28 -6.50 -5.92
CA HIS A 70 -1.60 -6.54 -4.62
C HIS A 70 -0.18 -7.07 -4.75
N ALA A 71 0.06 -8.14 -5.52
CA ALA A 71 1.39 -8.68 -5.72
C ALA A 71 2.35 -7.65 -6.35
N GLU A 72 1.92 -6.97 -7.42
CA GLU A 72 2.72 -5.90 -8.04
C GLU A 72 2.98 -4.73 -7.07
N CYS A 73 1.93 -4.26 -6.38
CA CYS A 73 2.07 -3.09 -5.51
C CYS A 73 2.91 -3.41 -4.27
N PHE A 74 2.73 -4.57 -3.64
CA PHE A 74 3.48 -4.94 -2.44
C PHE A 74 4.95 -5.20 -2.73
N GLN A 75 5.27 -5.83 -3.87
CA GLN A 75 6.67 -5.97 -4.26
C GLN A 75 7.30 -4.58 -4.50
N ALA A 76 6.66 -3.70 -5.28
CA ALA A 76 7.20 -2.37 -5.55
C ALA A 76 7.37 -1.53 -4.26
N LEU A 77 6.39 -1.57 -3.35
CA LEU A 77 6.44 -0.84 -2.07
C LEU A 77 7.49 -1.40 -1.11
N ASN A 78 7.65 -2.73 -1.08
CA ASN A 78 8.72 -3.38 -0.32
C ASN A 78 10.10 -2.94 -0.82
N ASP A 79 10.29 -2.91 -2.15
CA ASP A 79 11.58 -2.64 -2.75
C ASP A 79 12.04 -1.18 -2.55
N VAL A 80 11.10 -0.24 -2.36
CA VAL A 80 11.39 1.15 -1.97
C VAL A 80 11.42 1.38 -0.45
N GLY A 81 11.37 0.30 0.35
CA GLY A 81 11.70 0.31 1.77
C GLY A 81 10.53 0.28 2.75
N PHE A 82 9.27 0.16 2.30
CA PHE A 82 8.14 0.03 3.23
C PHE A 82 8.07 -1.36 3.85
N THR A 83 7.58 -1.44 5.09
CA THR A 83 7.15 -2.70 5.71
C THR A 83 5.67 -2.96 5.42
N ILE A 84 5.34 -4.17 5.00
CA ILE A 84 3.95 -4.61 4.79
C ILE A 84 3.48 -5.42 6.00
N PRO A 85 2.36 -5.05 6.67
CA PRO A 85 1.83 -5.82 7.78
C PRO A 85 1.10 -7.07 7.28
N ALA A 86 0.88 -8.03 8.18
CA ALA A 86 -0.06 -9.12 7.93
C ALA A 86 -1.44 -8.53 7.56
N ASN A 87 -2.09 -9.10 6.54
CA ASN A 87 -3.36 -8.59 6.02
C ASN A 87 -3.30 -7.11 5.55
N GLY A 88 -2.15 -6.65 5.04
CA GLY A 88 -1.98 -5.28 4.55
C GLY A 88 -2.73 -4.93 3.26
N GLY A 89 -3.38 -5.90 2.64
CA GLY A 89 -4.18 -5.75 1.42
C GLY A 89 -5.67 -5.80 1.71
N VAL A 90 -6.38 -4.78 1.27
CA VAL A 90 -7.84 -4.71 1.31
C VAL A 90 -8.34 -4.55 -0.12
N TYR A 91 -9.44 -5.22 -0.46
CA TYR A 91 -10.06 -5.01 -1.76
C TYR A 91 -11.57 -5.22 -1.76
N TRP A 92 -12.21 -4.65 -2.77
CA TRP A 92 -13.53 -5.06 -3.23
C TRP A 92 -13.48 -5.30 -4.74
N VAL A 93 -14.09 -6.39 -5.18
CA VAL A 93 -14.37 -6.65 -6.59
C VAL A 93 -15.83 -7.03 -6.76
N GLY A 94 -16.43 -6.60 -7.88
CA GLY A 94 -17.77 -7.02 -8.28
C GLY A 94 -17.80 -8.45 -8.84
N GLU A 95 -18.99 -8.91 -9.18
CA GLU A 95 -19.16 -10.17 -9.91
C GLU A 95 -18.66 -10.04 -11.34
N ALA A 96 -18.15 -11.15 -11.88
CA ALA A 96 -17.68 -11.20 -13.26
C ALA A 96 -18.79 -10.81 -14.25
N MET A 97 -18.49 -9.93 -15.19
CA MET A 97 -19.45 -9.35 -16.14
C MET A 97 -20.63 -8.58 -15.49
N GLY A 98 -20.49 -8.16 -14.23
CA GLY A 98 -21.47 -7.32 -13.53
C GLY A 98 -21.34 -5.82 -13.84
N ASP A 99 -22.30 -5.02 -13.37
CA ASP A 99 -22.39 -3.57 -13.59
C ASP A 99 -22.34 -2.73 -12.30
N VAL A 100 -22.22 -3.40 -11.14
CA VAL A 100 -22.17 -2.74 -9.83
C VAL A 100 -20.81 -2.10 -9.62
N ASN A 101 -20.78 -0.81 -9.26
CA ASN A 101 -19.56 -0.16 -8.76
C ASN A 101 -19.57 -0.09 -7.23
N TYR A 102 -18.40 -0.14 -6.61
CA TYR A 102 -18.26 -0.03 -5.16
C TYR A 102 -18.93 1.23 -4.58
N VAL A 103 -18.83 2.36 -5.30
CA VAL A 103 -19.39 3.65 -4.87
C VAL A 103 -20.93 3.67 -4.86
N ASP A 104 -21.56 2.77 -5.62
CA ASP A 104 -23.01 2.68 -5.72
C ASP A 104 -23.60 1.77 -4.63
N LEU A 105 -22.75 1.09 -3.85
CA LEU A 105 -23.20 0.25 -2.75
C LEU A 105 -23.79 1.11 -1.61
N PRO A 106 -24.92 0.68 -1.00
CA PRO A 106 -25.55 1.43 0.09
C PRO A 106 -24.69 1.48 1.35
N LYS A 107 -23.75 0.53 1.50
CA LYS A 107 -22.74 0.47 2.55
C LYS A 107 -21.53 -0.33 2.07
N THR A 108 -20.39 -0.13 2.74
CA THR A 108 -19.26 -1.06 2.64
C THR A 108 -19.73 -2.48 3.00
N PRO A 109 -19.48 -3.50 2.15
CA PRO A 109 -19.81 -4.87 2.49
C PRO A 109 -19.11 -5.33 3.76
N ASP A 110 -19.79 -6.13 4.59
CA ASP A 110 -19.31 -6.46 5.94
C ASP A 110 -17.93 -7.14 5.92
N LYS A 111 -17.67 -8.00 4.92
CA LYS A 111 -16.35 -8.64 4.74
C LYS A 111 -15.24 -7.66 4.37
N VAL A 112 -15.56 -6.62 3.61
CA VAL A 112 -14.60 -5.55 3.28
C VAL A 112 -14.34 -4.70 4.53
N ALA A 113 -15.37 -4.39 5.32
CA ALA A 113 -15.23 -3.67 6.58
C ALA A 113 -14.37 -4.45 7.59
N GLU A 114 -14.60 -5.74 7.78
CA GLU A 114 -13.78 -6.63 8.61
C GLU A 114 -12.31 -6.62 8.15
N ALA A 115 -12.05 -6.68 6.84
CA ALA A 115 -10.70 -6.62 6.29
C ALA A 115 -10.03 -5.25 6.53
N ILE A 116 -10.77 -4.15 6.41
CA ILE A 116 -10.28 -2.80 6.73
C ILE A 116 -9.90 -2.69 8.21
N GLU A 117 -10.74 -3.18 9.11
CA GLU A 117 -10.47 -3.14 10.56
C GLU A 117 -9.20 -3.93 10.90
N MET A 118 -9.05 -5.13 10.34
CA MET A 118 -7.86 -5.96 10.53
C MET A 118 -6.60 -5.29 9.98
N ALA A 119 -6.66 -4.77 8.75
CA ALA A 119 -5.54 -4.09 8.11
C ALA A 119 -5.10 -2.84 8.91
N ALA A 120 -6.07 -2.04 9.37
CA ALA A 120 -5.81 -0.85 10.18
C ALA A 120 -5.19 -1.22 11.54
N SER A 121 -5.71 -2.25 12.21
CA SER A 121 -5.16 -2.75 13.48
C SER A 121 -3.71 -3.18 13.33
N ASN A 122 -3.41 -4.03 12.34
CA ASN A 122 -2.07 -4.55 12.10
C ASN A 122 -1.10 -3.44 11.67
N ALA A 123 -1.54 -2.50 10.84
CA ALA A 123 -0.72 -1.37 10.42
C ALA A 123 -0.36 -0.44 11.58
N ALA A 124 -1.34 -0.11 12.43
CA ALA A 124 -1.13 0.74 13.59
C ALA A 124 -0.16 0.09 14.59
N HIS A 125 -0.32 -1.21 14.85
CA HIS A 125 0.59 -1.97 15.70
C HIS A 125 2.02 -1.94 15.14
N LEU A 126 2.19 -2.26 13.86
CA LEU A 126 3.50 -2.34 13.23
C LEU A 126 4.19 -0.98 13.11
N ALA A 127 3.45 0.08 12.80
CA ALA A 127 3.98 1.44 12.76
C ALA A 127 4.45 1.90 14.14
N GLY A 128 3.68 1.61 15.19
CA GLY A 128 4.09 1.88 16.58
C GLY A 128 5.36 1.12 16.96
N LEU A 129 5.47 -0.15 16.56
CA LEU A 129 6.65 -0.95 16.81
C LEU A 129 7.88 -0.38 16.09
N LEU A 130 7.78 -0.07 14.80
CA LEU A 130 8.90 0.44 14.00
C LEU A 130 9.34 1.84 14.44
N LYS A 131 8.43 2.66 14.97
CA LYS A 131 8.75 3.97 15.55
C LYS A 131 9.57 3.87 16.83
N THR A 132 9.35 2.81 17.64
CA THR A 132 10.12 2.57 18.86
C THR A 132 11.38 1.75 18.62
N LYS A 133 11.37 0.87 17.61
CA LYS A 133 12.46 -0.02 17.26
C LYS A 133 12.58 -0.13 15.74
N ALA A 134 13.28 0.86 15.16
CA ALA A 134 13.55 0.92 13.73
C ALA A 134 14.47 -0.21 13.27
N TYR A 135 14.48 -0.47 11.96
CA TYR A 135 15.48 -1.34 11.34
C TYR A 135 16.90 -0.85 11.64
N VAL A 136 17.77 -1.80 11.96
CA VAL A 136 19.15 -1.50 12.36
C VAL A 136 19.96 -0.95 11.19
N GLY A 137 19.68 -1.42 9.97
CA GLY A 137 20.52 -1.15 8.79
C GLY A 137 21.89 -1.83 8.90
N VAL A 138 22.76 -1.54 7.96
CA VAL A 138 24.17 -1.96 7.95
C VAL A 138 25.04 -0.76 7.62
N GLU A 139 26.23 -0.66 8.24
CA GLU A 139 27.21 0.35 7.84
C GLU A 139 27.75 -0.01 6.44
N GLU A 140 27.89 1.00 5.58
CA GLU A 140 28.57 0.85 4.28
C GLU A 140 30.08 0.64 4.42
#